data_AF-A0A9P7FR39-F1
#
_entry.id   AF-A0A9P7FR39-F1
#
_cell.length_a   1.000
_cell.length_b   1.000
_cell.length_c   1.000
_cell.angle_alpha   90.00
_cell.angle_beta   90.00
_cell.angle_gamma   90.00
#
_symmetry.space_group_name_H-M   'P 1'
#
loop_
_entity.id
_entity.type
_entity.pdbx_description
1 polymer ?
#
loop_
_entity_poly.entity_id
_entity_poly.type
_entity_poly.pdbx_seq_one_letter_code
_entity_poly.pdbx_strand_id
1 'polypeptide(L)'
;DPVISRTNLVVLYNGALVSKLDIAPASSPVSVSTVQVRFPDGTVQLARPKAKTGEVILSGGTIRTPQLLELSGVGDPAVLTPLGIPVRVNLTGVGANYED
;
A
#
# COMPACT_ATOMS: atom_id res chain seq x y z
N ASP A 1 17.06 -10.23 -17.39
CA ASP A 1 16.25 -9.06 -17.79
C ASP A 1 17.19 -7.89 -18.04
N PRO A 2 17.25 -7.30 -19.25
CA PRO A 2 18.20 -6.24 -19.60
C PRO A 2 18.07 -4.96 -18.76
N VAL A 3 16.97 -4.74 -18.04
CA VAL A 3 16.78 -3.51 -17.26
C VAL A 3 17.28 -3.59 -15.81
N ILE A 4 17.55 -4.79 -15.30
CA ILE A 4 17.86 -5.01 -13.88
C ILE A 4 19.21 -4.42 -13.44
N SER A 5 20.12 -4.16 -14.39
CA SER A 5 21.44 -3.56 -14.13
C SER A 5 21.41 -2.04 -13.94
N ARG A 6 20.26 -1.39 -14.15
CA ARG A 6 20.13 0.06 -13.98
C ARG A 6 20.22 0.43 -12.50
N THR A 7 21.10 1.38 -12.17
CA THR A 7 21.35 1.81 -10.79
C THR A 7 20.16 2.50 -10.12
N ASN A 8 19.19 2.97 -10.90
CA ASN A 8 17.96 3.58 -10.42
C ASN A 8 16.78 2.58 -10.29
N LEU A 9 17.01 1.30 -10.52
CA LEU A 9 16.01 0.24 -10.34
C LEU A 9 16.50 -0.75 -9.28
N VAL A 10 15.77 -0.83 -8.17
CA VAL A 10 15.99 -1.86 -7.16
C VAL A 10 14.76 -2.74 -7.13
N VAL A 11 14.95 -4.05 -7.34
CA VAL A 11 13.89 -5.05 -7.22
C VAL A 11 14.18 -5.86 -5.97
N LEU A 12 13.29 -5.78 -4.99
CA LEU A 12 13.34 -6.63 -3.80
C LEU A 12 12.61 -7.95 -4.12
N TYR A 13 13.39 -9.00 -4.38
CA TYR A 13 12.91 -10.37 -4.54
C TYR A 13 12.97 -11.12 -3.20
N ASN A 14 12.37 -12.31 -3.11
CA ASN A 14 12.34 -13.19 -1.92
C ASN A 14 11.49 -12.70 -0.74
N GLY A 15 10.18 -12.57 -0.97
CA GLY A 15 9.20 -12.49 0.11
C GLY A 15 9.06 -11.12 0.78
N ALA A 16 9.55 -10.05 0.13
CA ALA A 16 9.22 -8.68 0.50
C ALA A 16 7.72 -8.42 0.30
N LEU A 17 6.95 -8.49 1.38
CA LEU A 17 5.51 -8.30 1.40
C LEU A 17 5.17 -6.90 1.89
N VAL A 18 4.57 -6.08 1.04
CA VAL A 18 3.98 -4.82 1.49
C VAL A 18 2.74 -5.14 2.34
N SER A 19 2.76 -4.73 3.61
CA SER A 19 1.69 -5.05 4.57
C SER A 19 0.82 -3.85 4.95
N LYS A 20 1.32 -2.61 4.78
CA LYS A 20 0.58 -1.40 5.13
C LYS A 20 1.16 -0.14 4.47
N LEU A 21 0.30 0.83 4.19
CA LEU A 21 0.64 2.19 3.80
C LEU A 21 0.34 3.15 4.96
N ASP A 22 1.28 4.03 5.28
CA ASP A 22 1.07 5.08 6.28
C ASP A 22 0.53 6.34 5.60
N ILE A 23 -0.79 6.47 5.68
CA ILE A 23 -1.56 7.56 5.10
C ILE A 23 -1.90 8.58 6.19
N ALA A 24 -1.63 9.85 5.91
CA ALA A 24 -1.99 10.93 6.82
C ALA A 24 -3.52 10.98 7.03
N PRO A 25 -4.00 11.30 8.25
CA PRO A 25 -5.44 11.42 8.49
C PRO A 25 -6.04 12.52 7.61
N ALA A 26 -7.13 12.19 6.90
CA ALA A 26 -8.10 13.12 6.29
C ALA A 26 -7.51 14.47 5.81
N SER A 27 -6.49 14.43 4.94
CA SER A 27 -6.01 15.60 4.21
C SER A 27 -6.40 15.49 2.74
N SER A 28 -6.75 16.63 2.14
CA SER A 28 -6.77 16.78 0.68
C SER A 28 -5.57 17.64 0.28
N PRO A 29 -4.62 17.15 -0.53
CA PRO A 29 -4.59 15.81 -1.13
C PRO A 29 -4.22 14.70 -0.12
N VAL A 30 -4.64 13.47 -0.43
CA VAL A 30 -4.20 12.25 0.27
C VAL A 30 -2.73 12.01 -0.07
N SER A 31 -1.92 11.70 0.94
CA SER A 31 -0.50 11.39 0.73
C SER A 31 -0.08 10.13 1.50
N VAL A 32 0.78 9.34 0.86
CA VAL A 32 1.44 8.18 1.47
C VAL A 32 2.85 8.60 1.87
N SER A 33 3.15 8.55 3.16
CA SER A 33 4.46 8.94 3.67
C SER A 33 5.45 7.79 3.71
N THR A 34 4.95 6.59 4.02
CA THR A 34 5.75 5.40 4.28
C THR A 34 5.01 4.15 3.81
N VAL A 35 5.77 3.17 3.34
CA VAL A 35 5.32 1.83 2.97
C VAL A 35 5.99 0.83 3.91
N GLN A 36 5.20 0.00 4.59
CA GLN A 36 5.72 -1.03 5.47
C GLN A 36 5.94 -2.33 4.69
N VAL A 37 7.19 -2.80 4.65
CA VAL A 37 7.61 -4.01 3.95
C VAL A 37 8.02 -5.06 4.97
N ARG A 38 7.29 -6.17 5.03
CA ARG A 38 7.60 -7.32 5.87
C ARG A 38 8.43 -8.33 5.08
N PHE A 39 9.51 -8.82 5.68
CA PHE A 39 10.36 -9.85 5.12
C PHE A 39 10.10 -11.23 5.76
N PRO A 40 10.56 -12.34 5.13
CA PRO A 40 10.33 -13.69 5.64
C PRO A 40 10.90 -13.98 7.04
N ASP A 41 11.95 -13.25 7.43
CA ASP A 41 12.55 -13.32 8.77
C ASP A 41 11.71 -12.62 9.86
N GLY A 42 10.56 -12.07 9.48
CA GLY A 42 9.65 -11.35 10.36
C GLY A 42 10.00 -9.87 10.54
N THR A 43 11.12 -9.40 9.99
CA THR A 43 11.51 -7.99 10.08
C THR A 43 10.57 -7.13 9.24
N VAL A 44 10.34 -5.90 9.70
CA VAL A 44 9.59 -4.88 8.98
C VAL A 44 10.52 -3.72 8.69
N GLN A 45 10.66 -3.37 7.42
CA GLN A 45 11.37 -2.18 6.98
C GLN A 45 10.40 -1.14 6.44
N LEU A 46 10.79 0.12 6.58
CA LEU A 46 10.02 1.27 6.13
C LEU A 46 10.65 1.82 4.85
N ALA A 47 9.90 1.78 3.75
CA ALA A 47 10.27 2.42 2.49
C ALA A 47 9.56 3.76 2.36
N ARG A 48 10.22 4.76 1.76
CA ARG A 48 9.68 6.10 1.54
C ARG A 48 10.02 6.60 0.15
N PRO A 49 9.14 7.40 -0.50
CA PRO A 49 9.51 8.07 -1.73
C PRO A 49 10.76 8.94 -1.54
N LYS A 50 11.73 8.82 -2.46
CA LYS A 50 13.00 9.57 -2.38
C LYS A 50 12.80 11.06 -2.64
N ALA A 51 11.91 11.41 -3.57
CA ALA A 51 11.59 12.79 -3.92
C ALA A 51 10.33 13.24 -3.17
N LYS A 52 10.22 14.55 -2.90
CA LYS A 52 9.03 15.16 -2.28
C LYS A 52 7.76 14.94 -3.12
N THR A 53 7.92 14.87 -4.45
CA THR A 53 6.86 14.58 -5.42
C THR A 53 6.88 13.12 -5.87
N GLY A 54 7.56 12.24 -5.15
CA GLY A 54 7.59 10.82 -5.46
C GLY A 54 6.27 10.15 -5.13
N GLU A 55 5.90 9.15 -5.92
CA GLU A 55 4.62 8.46 -5.83
C GLU A 55 4.80 7.02 -5.35
N VAL A 56 3.74 6.47 -4.76
CA VAL A 56 3.62 5.04 -4.46
C VAL A 56 2.59 4.47 -5.41
N ILE A 57 3.03 3.58 -6.30
CA ILE A 57 2.17 2.92 -7.29
C ILE A 57 1.87 1.50 -6.79
N LEU A 58 0.59 1.16 -6.67
CA LEU A 58 0.15 -0.17 -6.30
C LEU A 58 -0.09 -1.02 -7.55
N SER A 59 0.68 -2.10 -7.67
CA SER A 59 0.57 -3.06 -8.77
C SER A 59 0.40 -4.49 -8.26
N GLY A 60 -0.31 -4.65 -7.14
CA GLY A 60 -0.51 -5.96 -6.46
C GLY A 60 -1.56 -6.88 -7.10
N GLY A 61 -2.17 -6.47 -8.22
CA GLY A 61 -3.26 -7.21 -8.87
C GLY A 61 -4.62 -7.00 -8.21
N THR A 62 -5.65 -7.62 -8.80
CA THR A 62 -7.07 -7.45 -8.46
C THR A 62 -7.42 -7.85 -7.03
N ILE A 63 -6.66 -8.80 -6.44
CA ILE A 63 -6.91 -9.30 -5.08
C ILE A 63 -6.12 -8.50 -4.04
N ARG A 64 -4.80 -8.33 -4.22
CA ARG A 64 -3.96 -7.73 -3.15
C ARG A 64 -4.00 -6.22 -3.10
N THR A 65 -4.24 -5.53 -4.23
CA THR A 65 -4.35 -4.06 -4.21
C THR A 65 -5.51 -3.59 -3.33
N PRO A 66 -6.77 -4.04 -3.50
CA PRO A 66 -7.86 -3.61 -2.63
C PRO A 66 -7.63 -4.05 -1.17
N GLN A 67 -7.13 -5.26 -0.93
CA GLN A 67 -6.80 -5.72 0.42
C GLN A 67 -5.78 -4.80 1.11
N LEU A 68 -4.70 -4.42 0.42
CA LEU A 68 -3.68 -3.53 0.99
C LEU A 68 -4.24 -2.13 1.27
N LEU A 69 -5.10 -1.61 0.39
CA LEU A 69 -5.79 -0.33 0.60
C LEU A 69 -6.66 -0.38 1.86
N GLU A 70 -7.50 -1.40 2.00
CA GLU A 70 -8.37 -1.59 3.17
C GLU A 70 -7.56 -1.72 4.47
N LEU A 71 -6.52 -2.56 4.49
CA LEU A 71 -5.61 -2.70 5.65
C LEU A 71 -4.87 -1.40 6.01
N SER A 72 -4.77 -0.48 5.05
CA SER A 72 -4.18 0.85 5.22
C SER A 72 -5.21 1.93 5.60
N GLY A 73 -6.48 1.56 5.72
CA GLY A 73 -7.57 2.48 6.09
C GLY A 73 -8.22 3.19 4.90
N VAL A 74 -8.05 2.71 3.67
CA VAL A 74 -8.71 3.24 2.46
C VAL A 74 -9.78 2.24 2.02
N GLY A 75 -11.04 2.55 2.27
CA GLY A 75 -12.13 1.61 1.99
C GLY A 75 -13.45 2.06 2.60
N ASP A 76 -14.42 1.15 2.63
CA ASP A 76 -15.74 1.39 3.23
C ASP A 76 -15.64 1.44 4.77
N PRO A 77 -16.02 2.56 5.42
CA PRO A 77 -16.09 2.65 6.87
C PRO A 77 -16.91 1.54 7.54
N ALA A 78 -17.96 1.04 6.87
CA ALA A 78 -18.81 -0.04 7.37
C ALA A 78 -18.08 -1.39 7.42
N VAL A 79 -17.07 -1.59 6.56
CA VAL A 79 -16.20 -2.78 6.56
C VAL A 79 -15.02 -2.58 7.53
N LEU A 80 -14.36 -1.42 7.47
CA LEU A 80 -13.12 -1.16 8.20
C LEU A 80 -13.31 -0.97 9.70
N THR A 81 -14.36 -0.24 10.11
CA THR A 81 -14.59 0.13 11.51
C THR A 81 -14.83 -1.10 12.42
N PRO A 82 -15.67 -2.09 12.04
CA PRO A 82 -15.84 -3.31 12.83
C PRO A 82 -14.55 -4.14 12.99
N LEU A 83 -13.59 -4.00 12.08
CA LEU A 83 -12.29 -4.68 12.12
C LEU A 83 -11.24 -3.91 12.94
N GLY A 84 -11.61 -2.77 13.54
CA GLY A 84 -10.70 -1.92 14.29
C GLY A 84 -9.68 -1.18 13.41
N ILE A 85 -9.93 -1.08 12.10
CA ILE A 85 -9.06 -0.37 11.16
C ILE A 85 -9.48 1.11 11.11
N PRO A 86 -8.60 2.06 11.47
CA PRO A 86 -8.91 3.47 11.37
C PRO A 86 -9.14 3.89 9.91
N VAL A 87 -10.31 4.48 9.63
CA VAL A 87 -10.62 5.01 8.31
C VAL A 87 -9.75 6.25 8.05
N ARG A 88 -8.88 6.16 7.04
CA ARG A 88 -8.04 7.26 6.53
C ARG A 88 -8.71 7.95 5.35
N VAL A 89 -9.33 7.18 4.48
CA VAL A 89 -10.07 7.66 3.32
C VAL A 89 -11.34 6.81 3.19
N ASN A 90 -12.50 7.47 3.23
CA ASN A 90 -13.78 6.82 2.95
C ASN A 90 -13.89 6.63 1.43
N LEU A 91 -13.69 5.40 0.96
CA LEU A 91 -13.76 5.04 -0.45
C LEU A 91 -14.43 3.67 -0.59
N THR A 92 -15.76 3.67 -0.59
CA THR A 92 -16.58 2.45 -0.60
C THR A 92 -16.42 1.57 -1.84
N GLY A 93 -15.85 2.11 -2.93
CA GLY A 93 -15.57 1.34 -4.15
C GLY A 93 -14.38 0.39 -4.06
N VAL A 94 -13.51 0.52 -3.04
CA VAL A 94 -12.40 -0.42 -2.84
C VAL A 94 -12.97 -1.80 -2.52
N GLY A 95 -12.54 -2.82 -3.26
CA GLY A 95 -12.95 -4.22 -3.04
C GLY A 95 -14.37 -4.59 -3.50
N ALA A 96 -15.24 -3.62 -3.82
CA ALA A 96 -16.67 -3.86 -4.03
C ALA A 96 -17.09 -4.30 -5.46
N ASN A 97 -16.20 -4.28 -6.44
CA ASN A 97 -16.52 -4.54 -7.86
C ASN A 97 -15.57 -5.56 -8.50
N TYR A 98 -15.37 -6.71 -7.85
CA TYR A 98 -14.62 -7.81 -8.45
C TYR A 98 -15.48 -8.55 -9.48
N GLU A 99 -14.92 -8.76 -10.67
CA GLU A 99 -15.49 -9.55 -11.76
C GLU A 99 -14.41 -10.54 -12.24
N ASP A 100 -14.81 -11.78 -12.55
CA ASP A 100 -13.95 -12.87 -13.02
C ASP A 100 -14.39 -13.33 -14.43
#